data_AF-A0A1G6XXM7-F1
#
_entry.id   AF-A0A1G6XXM7-F1
#
_cell.length_a   1.000
_cell.length_b   1.000
_cell.length_c   1.000
_cell.angle_alpha   90.00
_cell.angle_beta   90.00
_cell.angle_gamma   90.00
#
_symmetry.space_group_name_H-M   'P 1'
#
loop_
_entity.id
_entity.type
_entity.pdbx_description
1 polymer ?
#
loop_
_entity_poly.entity_id
_entity_poly.type
_entity_poly.pdbx_seq_one_letter_code
_entity_poly.pdbx_strand_id
1 'polypeptide(L)' 'MEKKVGVGLIGSQFISTIHFESLTTVADAEVLAVMSPTQANASAFTKEHGILYQFTDLDALLAMERIDRVVIGTPISLTA' A
#
# COMPACT_ATOMS: atom_id res chain seq x y z
N MET A 1 24.07 3.90 2.74
CA MET A 1 22.74 3.60 3.31
C MET A 1 22.19 2.42 2.53
N GLU A 2 21.76 1.37 3.21
CA GLU A 2 21.14 0.21 2.55
C GLU A 2 19.76 0.60 1.99
N LYS A 3 19.32 -0.10 0.93
CA LYS A 3 18.02 0.13 0.28
C LYS A 3 16.90 -0.20 1.28
N LYS A 4 15.96 0.73 1.50
CA LYS A 4 14.73 0.45 2.27
C LYS A 4 13.85 -0.57 1.55
N VAL A 5 13.15 -1.40 2.32
CA VAL A 5 12.13 -2.32 1.81
C VAL A 5 10.92 -1.52 1.35
N GLY A 6 10.65 -1.54 0.05
CA GLY A 6 9.47 -0.92 -0.55
C GLY A 6 8.21 -1.75 -0.27
N VAL A 7 7.19 -1.12 0.29
CA VAL A 7 5.94 -1.77 0.69
C VAL A 7 4.76 -1.24 -0.13
N GLY A 8 3.95 -2.16 -0.64
CA GLY A 8 2.65 -1.89 -1.24
C GLY A 8 1.51 -2.29 -0.31
N LEU A 9 0.48 -1.45 -0.21
CA LEU A 9 -0.74 -1.77 0.55
C LEU A 9 -1.85 -2.22 -0.41
N ILE A 10 -2.53 -3.32 -0.12
CA ILE A 10 -3.71 -3.79 -0.85
C ILE A 10 -4.92 -3.61 0.07
N GLY A 11 -5.84 -2.73 -0.33
CA GLY A 11 -6.86 -2.16 0.56
C GLY A 11 -6.44 -0.77 1.03
N SER A 12 -7.43 0.10 1.21
CA SER A 12 -7.22 1.54 1.44
C SER A 12 -8.20 2.10 2.48
N GLN A 13 -8.56 1.27 3.46
CA GLN A 13 -9.53 1.58 4.50
C GLN A 13 -8.90 1.35 5.87
N PHE A 14 -9.72 1.30 6.93
CA PHE A 14 -9.31 1.26 8.34
C PHE A 14 -8.01 0.47 8.66
N ILE A 15 -7.93 -0.82 8.30
CA ILE A 15 -6.77 -1.64 8.66
C ILE A 15 -5.50 -1.23 7.90
N SER A 16 -5.64 -0.74 6.66
CA SER A 16 -4.50 -0.24 5.88
C SER A 16 -3.94 1.05 6.45
N THR A 17 -4.77 1.92 7.04
CA THR A 17 -4.31 3.11 7.75
C THR A 17 -3.43 2.73 8.94
N ILE A 18 -3.86 1.76 9.77
CA ILE A 18 -3.07 1.27 10.90
C ILE A 18 -1.72 0.70 10.44
N HIS A 19 -1.72 -0.09 9.37
CA HIS A 19 -0.48 -0.63 8.81
C HIS A 19 0.42 0.45 8.23
N PHE A 20 -0.14 1.45 7.53
CA PHE A 20 0.62 2.59 7.04
C PHE A 20 1.33 3.31 8.20
N GLU A 21 0.57 3.74 9.20
CA GLU A 21 1.12 4.47 10.36
C GLU A 21 2.19 3.65 11.08
N SER A 22 1.94 2.36 11.30
CA SER A 22 2.92 1.45 11.92
C SER A 22 4.21 1.37 11.09
N LEU A 23 4.10 1.25 9.77
CA LEU A 23 5.26 1.17 8.87
C LEU A 23 6.07 2.48 8.81
N THR A 24 5.45 3.64 9.05
CA THR A 24 6.22 4.91 9.14
C THR A 24 7.21 4.93 10.30
N THR A 25 6.99 4.09 11.33
CA THR A 25 7.89 3.98 12.48
C THR A 25 9.08 3.03 12.22
N VAL A 26 9.06 2.27 11.12
CA VAL A 26 10.09 1.29 10.77
C VAL A 26 11.13 1.96 9.87
N ALA A 27 12.35 2.16 10.39
CA ALA A 27 13.40 2.90 9.68
C ALA A 27 13.74 2.33 8.29
N ASP A 28 13.70 1.00 8.16
CA ASP A 28 14.07 0.26 6.95
C ASP A 28 12.89 -0.02 6.02
N ALA A 29 11.70 0.53 6.30
CA ALA A 29 10.53 0.40 5.44
C ALA A 29 10.16 1.72 4.78
N GLU A 30 9.59 1.64 3.58
CA GLU A 30 9.00 2.77 2.86
C GLU A 30 7.71 2.32 2.19
N VAL A 31 6.57 2.92 2.55
CA VAL A 31 5.31 2.66 1.85
C VAL A 31 5.29 3.49 0.57
N LEU A 32 5.31 2.80 -0.58
CA LEU A 32 5.41 3.43 -1.89
C LEU A 32 4.07 3.53 -2.60
N ALA A 33 3.18 2.56 -2.38
CA ALA A 33 1.98 2.40 -3.17
C ALA A 33 0.78 1.88 -2.37
N VAL A 34 -0.42 2.22 -2.84
CA VAL A 34 -1.69 1.61 -2.40
C VAL A 34 -2.48 1.11 -3.60
N MET A 35 -3.14 -0.03 -3.46
CA MET A 35 -4.11 -0.56 -4.40
C MET A 35 -5.49 -0.60 -3.76
N SER A 36 -6.50 -0.10 -4.47
CA SER A 36 -7.91 -0.19 -4.06
C SER A 36 -8.79 -0.45 -5.28
N PRO A 37 -9.87 -1.25 -5.19
CA PRO A 37 -10.73 -1.53 -6.35
C PRO A 37 -11.37 -0.29 -6.99
N THR A 38 -11.45 0.83 -6.27
CA THR A 38 -11.98 2.09 -6.79
C THR A 38 -10.92 3.18 -6.77
N GLN A 39 -10.87 3.94 -7.86
CA GLN A 39 -9.96 5.08 -8.01
C GLN A 39 -10.18 6.13 -6.92
N ALA A 40 -11.43 6.35 -6.52
CA ALA A 40 -11.77 7.31 -5.48
C ALA A 40 -11.12 6.95 -4.13
N ASN A 41 -11.18 5.68 -3.74
CA ASN A 41 -10.59 5.22 -2.48
C ASN A 41 -9.06 5.26 -2.52
N ALA A 42 -8.46 4.84 -3.64
CA ALA A 42 -7.00 4.90 -3.80
C ALA A 42 -6.49 6.36 -3.73
N SER A 43 -7.14 7.28 -4.44
CA SER A 43 -6.82 8.71 -4.45
C SER A 43 -7.03 9.39 -3.10
N ALA A 44 -8.08 9.02 -2.36
CA ALA A 44 -8.28 9.56 -1.01
C ALA A 44 -7.12 9.15 -0.09
N PHE A 45 -6.75 7.87 -0.10
CA PHE A 45 -5.71 7.32 0.75
C PHE A 45 -4.32 7.88 0.43
N THR A 46 -3.96 8.01 -0.85
CA THR A 46 -2.68 8.62 -1.23
C THR A 46 -2.59 10.09 -0.87
N LYS A 47 -3.69 10.84 -1.03
CA LYS A 47 -3.76 12.25 -0.63
C LYS A 47 -3.64 12.43 0.89
N GLU A 48 -4.28 11.56 1.67
CA GLU A 48 -4.24 11.59 3.13
C GLU A 48 -2.85 11.27 3.67
N HIS A 49 -2.16 10.29 3.09
CA HIS A 49 -0.92 9.72 3.63
C HIS A 49 0.36 10.13 2.88
N GLY A 50 0.25 10.90 1.79
CA GLY A 50 1.41 11.35 1.01
C GLY A 50 2.13 10.24 0.24
N ILE A 51 1.39 9.18 -0.15
CA ILE A 51 1.93 8.03 -0.88
C ILE A 51 2.10 8.39 -2.36
N LEU A 52 3.20 7.95 -2.97
CA LEU A 52 3.60 8.34 -4.33
C LEU A 52 2.76 7.68 -5.42
N TYR A 53 2.39 6.42 -5.24
CA TYR A 53 1.77 5.61 -6.28
C TYR A 53 0.42 5.05 -5.83
N GLN A 54 -0.48 4.91 -6.79
CA GLN A 54 -1.80 4.32 -6.57
C GLN A 54 -2.21 3.45 -7.74
N PHE A 55 -2.94 2.38 -7.42
CA PHE A 55 -3.39 1.41 -8.39
C PHE A 55 -4.85 1.02 -8.14
N THR A 56 -5.54 0.65 -9.21
CA THR A 56 -6.85 -0.01 -9.15
C THR A 56 -6.80 -1.47 -9.59
N ASP A 57 -5.61 -1.94 -9.94
CA ASP A 57 -5.34 -3.28 -10.46
C ASP A 57 -4.21 -3.92 -9.64
N LEU A 58 -4.38 -5.20 -9.30
CA LEU A 58 -3.43 -5.92 -8.46
C LEU A 58 -2.14 -6.23 -9.22
N ASP A 59 -2.26 -6.68 -10.46
CA ASP A 59 -1.12 -7.05 -11.28
C ASP A 59 -0.23 -5.83 -11.58
N ALA A 60 -0.84 -4.66 -11.78
CA ALA A 60 -0.12 -3.40 -11.93
C ALA A 60 0.68 -3.01 -10.68
N LEU A 61 0.15 -3.23 -9.46
CA LEU A 61 0.91 -3.03 -8.22
C LEU A 61 2.08 -4.02 -8.14
N LEU A 62 1.83 -5.30 -8.42
CA LEU A 62 2.83 -6.38 -8.30
C LEU A 62 3.92 -6.30 -9.38
N ALA A 63 3.63 -5.69 -10.53
CA ALA A 63 4.61 -5.44 -11.58
C ALA A 63 5.59 -4.30 -11.25
N MET A 64 5.36 -3.53 -10.19
CA MET A 64 6.22 -2.42 -9.80
C MET A 64 7.52 -2.93 -9.14
N GLU A 65 8.65 -2.81 -9.83
CA GLU A 65 9.97 -3.31 -9.38
C GLU A 65 10.43 -2.78 -8.01
N ARG A 66 9.95 -1.61 -7.59
CA ARG A 66 10.30 -1.02 -6.29
C ARG A 66 9.54 -1.63 -5.11
N ILE A 67 8.49 -2.43 -5.36
CA ILE A 67 7.73 -3.10 -4.30
C ILE A 67 8.41 -4.43 -3.98
N ASP A 68 8.98 -4.50 -2.78
CA ASP A 68 9.63 -5.71 -2.27
C ASP A 68 8.62 -6.61 -1.53
N ARG A 69 7.63 -6.02 -0.85
CA ARG A 69 6.61 -6.73 -0.06
C ARG A 69 5.24 -6.06 -0.18
N VAL A 70 4.18 -6.84 0.05
CA VAL A 70 2.81 -6.33 0.14
C VAL A 70 2.16 -6.65 1.48
N VAL A 71 1.29 -5.75 1.93
CA VAL A 71 0.37 -5.96 3.06
C VAL A 71 -1.05 -6.05 2.51
N ILE A 72 -1.72 -7.16 2.80
CA ILE A 72 -3.10 -7.39 2.36
C ILE A 72 -4.06 -7.01 3.50
N GLY A 73 -4.67 -5.84 3.37
CA GLY A 73 -5.66 -5.26 4.28
C GLY A 73 -7.08 -5.27 3.71
N THR A 74 -7.42 -6.27 2.89
CA THR A 74 -8.76 -6.41 2.30
C THR A 74 -9.73 -7.11 3.24
N PRO A 75 -11.05 -6.94 3.07
CA PRO A 75 -12.04 -7.74 3.78
C PRO A 75 -11.80 -9.25 3.64
N ILE A 76 -12.13 -10.01 4.67
CA ILE A 76 -11.87 -11.46 4.75
C ILE A 76 -12.52 -12.29 3.64
N SER A 77 -13.58 -11.79 3.00
CA SER A 77 -14.22 -12.44 1.85
C SER A 77 -13.37 -12.41 0.57
N LEU A 78 -12.26 -11.67 0.54
CA LEU A 78 -11.41 -11.46 -0.64
C LEU A 78 -10.01 -12.10 -0.52
N THR A 79 -9.71 -12.75 0.62
CA THR A 79 -8.38 -13.31 0.94
C THR A 79 -8.28 -14.83 0.79
N ALA A 80 -9.15 -15.44 -0.03
CA ALA A 80 -9.21 -16.89 -0.25
C ALA A 80 -8.55 -17.32 -1.56
#